data_AF-A0A7R9XIE5-F1
#
_entry.id   AF-A0A7R9XIE5-F1
#
_cell.length_a   1.000
_cell.length_b   1.000
_cell.length_c   1.000
_cell.angle_alpha   90.00
_cell.angle_beta   90.00
_cell.angle_gamma   90.00
#
_symmetry.space_group_name_H-M   'P 1'
#
loop_
_entity.id
_entity.type
_entity.pdbx_description
1 polymer ?
#
loop_
_entity_poly.entity_id
_entity_poly.type
_entity_poly.pdbx_seq_one_letter_code
_entity_poly.pdbx_strand_id
1 'polypeptide(L)'
;LVRTRFNTCGGQRAWIPANLLEKQCKDPEEIRRFSIRKNIDEIEEAFATVSKKKENTSELVALRSAIAKELVETEEEFCSDLRYVVDNYLKHMDLATTPKEIREMKEPLFGNFKEISEFHNSVLIEGLKYYAEEHPNQIGKAFLRLERDFDQHTRYCQSEQEAQKLLAVNEQVRRYFEDYGASIDDDKSLTE
;
A
#
# COMPACT_ATOMS: atom_id res chain seq x y z
N LEU A 1 -4.19 3.48 -5.22
CA LEU A 1 -3.03 3.62 -6.14
C LEU A 1 -2.79 2.29 -6.88
N VAL A 2 -2.25 2.37 -8.10
CA VAL A 2 -2.09 1.34 -9.14
C VAL A 2 -3.29 1.19 -10.10
N ARG A 3 -3.11 1.71 -11.32
CA ARG A 3 -3.97 1.43 -12.48
C ARG A 3 -3.08 0.99 -13.64
N THR A 4 -3.25 -0.24 -14.12
CA THR A 4 -2.68 -0.68 -15.40
C THR A 4 -3.66 -0.37 -16.53
N ARG A 5 -3.22 0.40 -17.54
CA ARG A 5 -4.01 0.73 -18.74
C ARG A 5 -4.05 -0.44 -19.73
N PHE A 6 -5.18 -0.64 -20.40
CA PHE A 6 -5.23 -1.12 -21.80
C PHE A 6 -6.37 -0.45 -22.58
N ASN A 7 -6.07 -0.06 -23.81
CA ASN A 7 -7.01 0.34 -24.88
C ASN A 7 -7.09 -0.87 -25.84
N THR A 8 -8.22 -1.28 -26.43
CA THR A 8 -8.81 -0.69 -27.65
C THR A 8 -10.23 -1.21 -27.97
N CYS A 9 -10.87 -0.56 -28.93
CA CYS A 9 -12.22 -0.73 -29.49
C CYS A 9 -12.51 -2.07 -30.22
N GLY A 10 -13.76 -2.56 -30.09
CA GLY A 10 -14.54 -3.20 -31.18
C GLY A 10 -14.52 -4.73 -31.33
N GLY A 11 -15.55 -5.41 -30.78
CA GLY A 11 -15.98 -6.77 -31.20
C GLY A 11 -15.96 -7.85 -30.09
N GLN A 12 -17.15 -8.35 -29.70
CA GLN A 12 -17.46 -9.33 -28.62
C GLN A 12 -16.71 -10.69 -28.73
N ARG A 13 -16.47 -11.52 -27.69
CA ARG A 13 -16.95 -11.70 -26.30
C ARG A 13 -15.78 -12.13 -25.39
N ALA A 14 -15.75 -11.73 -24.11
CA ALA A 14 -15.02 -12.42 -23.04
C ALA A 14 -15.45 -11.95 -21.63
N TRP A 15 -15.01 -12.72 -20.62
CA TRP A 15 -15.36 -12.78 -19.20
C TRP A 15 -15.91 -11.53 -18.51
N ILE A 16 -17.00 -11.75 -17.76
CA ILE A 16 -17.69 -10.76 -16.91
C ILE A 16 -16.82 -10.49 -15.67
N PRO A 17 -16.37 -9.24 -15.44
CA PRO A 17 -15.66 -8.87 -14.22
C PRO A 17 -16.60 -8.93 -13.00
N ALA A 18 -16.03 -9.31 -11.84
CA ALA A 18 -16.77 -9.66 -10.62
C ALA A 18 -17.67 -8.53 -10.07
N ASN A 19 -17.43 -7.29 -10.46
CA ASN A 19 -18.29 -6.15 -10.19
C ASN A 19 -19.71 -6.28 -10.80
N LEU A 20 -19.96 -7.17 -11.77
CA LEU A 20 -21.32 -7.42 -12.27
C LEU A 20 -22.11 -8.45 -11.43
N LEU A 21 -21.46 -9.10 -10.45
CA LEU A 21 -22.08 -9.89 -9.38
C LEU A 21 -22.28 -9.07 -8.09
N GLU A 22 -22.14 -7.74 -8.14
CA GLU A 22 -22.44 -6.77 -7.05
C GLU A 22 -23.87 -6.87 -6.49
N LYS A 23 -24.74 -7.70 -7.06
CA LYS A 23 -26.02 -8.00 -6.44
C LYS A 23 -25.83 -9.08 -5.37
N GLN A 24 -25.72 -8.58 -4.15
CA GLN A 24 -25.95 -9.20 -2.82
C GLN A 24 -24.69 -9.33 -1.95
N CYS A 25 -24.05 -8.20 -1.60
CA CYS A 25 -23.65 -7.95 -0.20
C CYS A 25 -23.35 -6.45 0.01
N LYS A 26 -23.80 -5.89 1.13
CA LYS A 26 -23.82 -4.44 1.41
C LYS A 26 -22.78 -3.99 2.44
N ASP A 27 -21.80 -4.82 2.78
CA ASP A 27 -20.82 -4.50 3.82
C ASP A 27 -19.40 -4.28 3.24
N PRO A 28 -18.86 -3.04 3.29
CA PRO A 28 -17.49 -2.72 2.89
C PRO A 28 -16.42 -3.58 3.59
N GLU A 29 -16.67 -4.00 4.83
CA GLU A 29 -15.75 -4.86 5.58
C GLU A 29 -15.70 -6.29 5.02
N GLU A 30 -16.80 -6.76 4.42
CA GLU A 30 -16.85 -8.07 3.76
C GLU A 30 -16.12 -8.04 2.42
N ILE A 31 -16.21 -6.94 1.68
CA ILE A 31 -15.43 -6.69 0.46
C ILE A 31 -13.92 -6.68 0.79
N ARG A 32 -13.54 -6.01 1.87
CA ARG A 32 -12.14 -5.95 2.31
C ARG A 32 -11.61 -7.31 2.74
N ARG A 33 -12.37 -8.07 3.55
CA ARG A 33 -12.03 -9.45 3.92
C ARG A 33 -11.91 -10.35 2.69
N PHE A 34 -12.79 -10.17 1.72
CA PHE A 34 -12.77 -10.92 0.46
C PHE A 34 -11.52 -10.59 -0.38
N SER A 35 -11.14 -9.31 -0.52
CA SER A 35 -9.90 -8.90 -1.19
C SER A 35 -8.65 -9.44 -0.50
N ILE A 36 -8.58 -9.35 0.83
CA ILE A 36 -7.46 -9.92 1.61
C ILE A 36 -7.37 -11.43 1.37
N ARG A 37 -8.51 -12.14 1.43
CA ARG A 37 -8.55 -13.59 1.19
C ARG A 37 -8.09 -13.93 -0.22
N LYS A 38 -8.54 -13.19 -1.22
CA LYS A 38 -8.14 -13.39 -2.62
C LYS A 38 -6.64 -13.19 -2.84
N ASN A 39 -6.05 -12.16 -2.22
CA ASN A 39 -4.60 -11.93 -2.27
C ASN A 39 -3.83 -13.07 -1.61
N ILE A 40 -4.33 -13.62 -0.50
CA ILE A 40 -3.73 -14.78 0.16
C ILE A 40 -3.79 -16.01 -0.77
N ASP A 41 -4.94 -16.28 -1.38
CA ASP A 41 -5.12 -17.43 -2.27
C ASP A 41 -4.21 -17.32 -3.53
N GLU A 42 -4.02 -16.13 -4.09
CA GLU A 42 -3.08 -15.87 -5.19
C GLU A 42 -1.62 -16.12 -4.79
N ILE A 43 -1.24 -15.71 -3.57
CA ILE A 43 0.08 -16.00 -3.00
C ILE A 43 0.25 -17.52 -2.83
N GLU A 44 -0.73 -18.21 -2.25
CA GLU A 44 -0.70 -19.66 -2.05
C GLU A 44 -0.55 -20.42 -3.38
N GLU A 45 -1.25 -20.00 -4.44
CA GLU A 45 -1.15 -20.59 -5.78
C GLU A 45 0.21 -20.37 -6.43
N ALA A 46 0.79 -19.17 -6.28
CA ALA A 46 2.15 -18.88 -6.73
C ALA A 46 3.19 -19.77 -6.03
N PHE A 47 3.09 -19.93 -4.70
CA PHE A 47 3.94 -20.83 -3.92
C PHE A 47 3.79 -22.31 -4.31
N ALA A 48 2.57 -22.76 -4.59
CA ALA A 48 2.30 -24.13 -5.05
C ALA A 48 2.91 -24.41 -6.44
N THR A 49 2.89 -23.42 -7.33
CA THR A 49 3.49 -23.50 -8.66
C THR A 49 5.01 -23.57 -8.58
N VAL A 50 5.63 -22.77 -7.71
CA VAL A 50 7.08 -22.81 -7.43
C VAL A 50 7.49 -24.17 -6.83
N SER A 51 6.69 -24.76 -5.95
CA SER A 51 6.98 -26.07 -5.34
C SER A 51 6.95 -27.25 -6.31
N LYS A 52 6.21 -27.15 -7.43
CA LYS A 52 6.15 -28.19 -8.47
C LYS A 52 7.36 -28.19 -9.42
N LYS A 53 8.21 -27.16 -9.37
CA LYS A 53 9.45 -27.05 -10.16
C LYS A 53 10.67 -27.45 -9.29
N LYS A 54 11.16 -28.68 -9.44
CA LYS A 54 12.56 -29.07 -9.19
C LYS A 54 13.01 -29.80 -10.47
N GLU A 55 14.19 -29.60 -11.06
CA GLU A 55 15.52 -29.69 -10.46
C GLU A 55 16.54 -28.81 -11.21
N ASN A 56 16.96 -27.72 -10.57
CA ASN A 56 18.33 -27.18 -10.66
C ASN A 56 18.52 -26.30 -9.43
N THR A 57 19.37 -26.71 -8.49
CA THR A 57 19.61 -25.96 -7.24
C THR A 57 20.08 -24.54 -7.52
N SER A 58 20.81 -24.33 -8.61
CA SER A 58 21.25 -23.02 -9.10
C SER A 58 20.08 -22.12 -9.52
N GLU A 59 19.11 -22.64 -10.28
CA GLU A 59 17.94 -21.88 -10.74
C GLU A 59 17.03 -21.46 -9.58
N LEU A 60 16.85 -22.33 -8.57
CA LEU A 60 16.08 -21.99 -7.37
C LEU A 60 16.77 -20.94 -6.50
N VAL A 61 18.10 -20.96 -6.43
CA VAL A 61 18.87 -19.92 -5.74
C VAL A 61 18.73 -18.60 -6.47
N ALA A 62 18.90 -18.59 -7.79
CA ALA A 62 18.73 -17.39 -8.60
C ALA A 62 17.30 -16.81 -8.49
N LEU A 63 16.28 -17.67 -8.50
CA LEU A 63 14.89 -17.25 -8.33
C LEU A 63 14.66 -16.60 -6.95
N ARG A 64 15.20 -17.19 -5.87
CA ARG A 64 15.07 -16.61 -4.52
C ARG A 64 15.77 -15.25 -4.40
N SER A 65 16.96 -15.12 -5.00
CA SER A 65 17.66 -13.84 -5.06
C SER A 65 16.86 -12.80 -5.86
N ALA A 66 16.26 -13.19 -6.98
CA ALA A 66 15.42 -12.30 -7.78
C ALA A 66 14.18 -11.82 -7.00
N ILE A 67 13.48 -12.74 -6.32
CA ILE A 67 12.31 -12.39 -5.49
C ILE A 67 12.71 -11.48 -4.33
N ALA A 68 13.83 -11.76 -3.66
CA ALA A 68 14.32 -10.92 -2.57
C ALA A 68 14.67 -9.51 -3.06
N LYS A 69 15.27 -9.40 -4.25
CA LYS A 69 15.58 -8.12 -4.89
C LYS A 69 14.33 -7.35 -5.28
N GLU A 70 13.35 -8.01 -5.90
CA GLU A 70 12.05 -7.41 -6.24
C GLU A 70 11.31 -6.91 -5.00
N LEU A 71 11.36 -7.67 -3.90
CA LEU A 71 10.80 -7.25 -2.62
C LEU A 71 11.46 -5.98 -2.07
N VAL A 72 12.79 -5.86 -2.18
CA VAL A 72 13.50 -4.63 -1.78
C VAL A 72 13.12 -3.47 -2.70
N GLU A 73 13.09 -3.68 -4.01
CA GLU A 73 12.75 -2.63 -4.99
C GLU A 73 11.34 -2.07 -4.77
N THR A 74 10.36 -2.96 -4.60
CA THR A 74 8.97 -2.57 -4.31
C THR A 74 8.85 -1.86 -2.96
N GLU A 75 9.60 -2.28 -1.96
CA GLU A 75 9.66 -1.61 -0.67
C GLU A 75 10.32 -0.21 -0.76
N GLU A 76 11.35 -0.03 -1.59
CA GLU A 76 11.97 1.29 -1.81
C GLU A 76 11.01 2.27 -2.47
N GLU A 77 10.23 1.80 -3.44
CA GLU A 77 9.16 2.59 -4.07
C GLU A 77 8.08 2.97 -3.05
N PHE A 78 7.62 2.00 -2.24
CA PHE A 78 6.65 2.24 -1.19
C PHE A 78 7.16 3.25 -0.13
N CYS A 79 8.42 3.09 0.29
CA CYS A 79 9.12 4.03 1.16
C CYS A 79 9.14 5.46 0.59
N SER A 80 9.41 5.58 -0.72
CA SER A 80 9.40 6.87 -1.43
C SER A 80 8.01 7.51 -1.41
N ASP A 81 6.96 6.73 -1.67
CA ASP A 81 5.57 7.19 -1.59
C ASP A 81 5.19 7.65 -0.17
N LEU A 82 5.57 6.90 0.86
CA LEU A 82 5.34 7.29 2.25
C LEU A 82 6.06 8.59 2.61
N ARG A 83 7.32 8.75 2.22
CA ARG A 83 8.07 10.00 2.43
C ARG A 83 7.41 11.16 1.70
N TYR A 84 6.96 10.95 0.47
CA TYR A 84 6.27 11.98 -0.31
C TYR A 84 5.05 12.53 0.43
N VAL A 85 4.22 11.66 1.01
CA VAL A 85 3.04 12.10 1.77
C VAL A 85 3.45 12.86 3.04
N VAL A 86 4.46 12.38 3.78
CA VAL A 86 4.97 13.09 4.96
C VAL A 86 5.49 14.49 4.58
N ASP A 87 6.31 14.55 3.53
CA ASP A 87 7.05 15.75 3.17
C ASP A 87 6.17 16.82 2.55
N ASN A 88 5.17 16.44 1.76
CA ASN A 88 4.30 17.38 1.06
C ASN A 88 2.99 17.66 1.80
N TYR A 89 2.37 16.67 2.45
CA TYR A 89 1.06 16.87 3.08
C TYR A 89 1.18 17.10 4.60
N LEU A 90 1.84 16.20 5.35
CA LEU A 90 1.89 16.34 6.82
C LEU A 90 2.66 17.59 7.25
N LYS A 91 3.81 17.86 6.62
CA LYS A 91 4.60 19.07 6.92
C LYS A 91 3.88 20.34 6.51
N HIS A 92 3.14 20.33 5.40
CA HIS A 92 2.33 21.47 4.97
C HIS A 92 1.25 21.81 5.99
N MET A 93 0.64 20.81 6.62
CA MET A 93 -0.32 21.02 7.70
C MET A 93 0.29 21.63 8.97
N ASP A 94 1.60 21.53 9.19
CA ASP A 94 2.28 22.16 10.32
C ASP A 94 2.60 23.65 10.06
N LEU A 95 2.44 24.14 8.83
CA LEU A 95 2.76 25.51 8.48
C LEU A 95 1.78 26.52 9.12
N ALA A 96 2.32 27.65 9.57
CA ALA A 96 1.52 28.75 10.10
C ALA A 96 0.54 29.34 9.06
N THR A 97 0.88 29.22 7.77
CA THR A 97 0.08 29.67 6.62
C THR A 97 -1.12 28.78 6.33
N THR A 98 -1.12 27.54 6.83
CA THR A 98 -2.23 26.60 6.64
C THR A 98 -3.41 27.01 7.54
N PRO A 99 -4.66 27.06 7.01
CA PRO A 99 -5.83 27.43 7.81
C PRO A 99 -5.96 26.54 9.06
N LYS A 100 -6.37 27.13 10.18
CA LYS A 100 -6.43 26.44 11.49
C LYS A 100 -7.33 25.20 11.43
N GLU A 101 -8.44 25.32 10.71
CA GLU A 101 -9.42 24.26 10.49
C GLU A 101 -8.78 23.06 9.79
N ILE A 102 -7.86 23.28 8.85
CA ILE A 102 -7.12 22.20 8.17
C ILE A 102 -6.08 21.61 9.12
N ARG A 103 -5.32 22.43 9.86
CA ARG A 103 -4.31 21.94 10.80
C ARG A 103 -4.90 21.02 11.87
N GLU A 104 -6.09 21.35 12.37
CA GLU A 104 -6.80 20.54 13.36
C GLU A 104 -7.26 19.18 12.82
N MET A 105 -7.35 19.02 11.49
CA MET A 105 -7.68 17.74 10.84
C MET A 105 -6.48 16.82 10.65
N LYS A 106 -5.26 17.22 11.06
CA LYS A 106 -4.05 16.40 10.86
C LYS A 106 -4.17 15.02 11.52
N GLU A 107 -4.54 14.98 12.80
CA GLU A 107 -4.66 13.72 13.54
C GLU A 107 -5.79 12.83 13.01
N PRO A 108 -7.02 13.34 12.76
CA PRO A 108 -8.08 12.53 12.15
C PRO A 108 -7.79 12.00 10.74
N LEU A 109 -6.98 12.71 9.95
CA LEU A 109 -6.69 12.32 8.57
C LEU A 109 -5.50 11.37 8.45
N PHE A 110 -4.46 11.59 9.26
CA PHE A 110 -3.20 10.86 9.11
C PHE A 110 -2.94 9.89 10.25
N GLY A 111 -3.55 10.06 11.42
CA GLY A 111 -3.36 9.20 12.58
C GLY A 111 -1.87 8.86 12.80
N ASN A 112 -1.56 7.56 12.81
CA ASN A 112 -0.18 7.07 12.97
C ASN A 112 0.62 6.89 11.66
N PHE A 113 0.29 7.64 10.60
CA PHE A 113 0.97 7.52 9.31
C PHE A 113 2.47 7.84 9.40
N LYS A 114 2.86 8.78 10.27
CA LYS A 114 4.26 9.15 10.46
C LYS A 114 5.07 7.99 11.04
N GLU A 115 4.50 7.25 11.99
CA GLU A 115 5.11 6.07 12.59
C GLU A 115 5.26 4.94 11.55
N ILE A 116 4.24 4.72 10.72
CA ILE A 116 4.30 3.77 9.58
C ILE A 116 5.45 4.16 8.65
N SER A 117 5.51 5.44 8.26
CA SER A 117 6.58 5.95 7.40
C SER A 117 7.96 5.75 8.02
N GLU A 118 8.14 6.10 9.30
CA GLU A 118 9.43 5.93 9.99
C GLU A 118 9.87 4.47 10.08
N PHE A 119 8.95 3.55 10.38
CA PHE A 119 9.23 2.12 10.43
C PHE A 119 9.69 1.58 9.07
N HIS A 120 8.94 1.85 8.00
CA HIS A 120 9.30 1.37 6.66
C HIS A 120 10.63 1.97 6.21
N ASN A 121 10.78 3.29 6.33
CA ASN A 121 11.91 4.03 5.80
C ASN A 121 13.23 3.88 6.57
N SER A 122 13.20 3.33 7.78
CA SER A 122 14.38 3.26 8.67
C SER A 122 14.66 1.87 9.22
N VAL A 123 13.65 1.01 9.33
CA VAL A 123 13.77 -0.29 10.01
C VAL A 123 13.52 -1.45 9.04
N LEU A 124 12.37 -1.46 8.36
CA LEU A 124 12.00 -2.59 7.50
C LEU A 124 12.93 -2.70 6.29
N ILE A 125 13.14 -1.59 5.56
CA ILE A 125 13.96 -1.59 4.35
C ILE A 125 15.40 -2.06 4.61
N GLU A 126 16.01 -1.64 5.72
CA GLU A 126 17.37 -2.06 6.10
C GLU A 126 17.42 -3.55 6.44
N GLY A 127 16.39 -4.07 7.11
CA GLY A 127 16.24 -5.50 7.35
C GLY A 127 16.13 -6.30 6.05
N LEU A 128 15.33 -5.83 5.10
CA LEU A 128 15.14 -6.49 3.80
C LEU A 128 16.42 -6.46 2.95
N LYS A 129 17.10 -5.30 2.88
CA LYS A 129 18.39 -5.16 2.18
C LYS A 129 19.44 -6.12 2.71
N TYR A 130 19.61 -6.18 4.02
CA TYR A 130 20.55 -7.10 4.66
C TYR A 130 20.32 -8.56 4.26
N TYR A 131 19.08 -9.05 4.34
CA TYR A 131 18.78 -10.43 3.96
C TYR A 131 18.83 -10.65 2.46
N ALA A 132 18.43 -9.68 1.64
CA ALA A 132 18.49 -9.80 0.18
C ALA A 132 19.92 -9.91 -0.35
N GLU A 133 20.89 -9.26 0.31
CA GLU A 133 22.31 -9.32 -0.06
C GLU A 133 23.01 -10.57 0.49
N GLU A 134 22.87 -10.84 1.80
CA GLU A 134 23.64 -11.89 2.47
C GLU A 134 22.99 -13.27 2.38
N HIS A 135 21.68 -13.35 2.64
CA HIS A 135 20.95 -14.60 2.82
C HIS A 135 19.52 -14.56 2.25
N PRO A 136 19.33 -14.51 0.91
CA PRO A 136 18.01 -14.32 0.28
C PRO A 136 16.98 -15.38 0.66
N ASN A 137 17.44 -16.62 0.90
CA ASN A 137 16.60 -17.73 1.33
C ASN A 137 16.08 -17.61 2.77
N GLN A 138 16.54 -16.60 3.52
CA GLN A 138 16.15 -16.32 4.91
C GLN A 138 15.42 -14.99 5.07
N ILE A 139 15.03 -14.31 3.98
CA ILE A 139 14.38 -12.99 4.03
C ILE A 139 13.12 -12.95 4.90
N GLY A 140 12.40 -14.07 5.02
CA GLY A 140 11.28 -14.23 5.96
C GLY A 140 11.63 -13.94 7.43
N LYS A 141 12.89 -14.12 7.83
CA LYS A 141 13.35 -13.79 9.20
C LYS A 141 13.31 -12.30 9.51
N ALA A 142 13.38 -11.43 8.49
CA ALA A 142 13.20 -9.99 8.69
C ALA A 142 11.82 -9.71 9.28
N PHE A 143 10.77 -10.29 8.68
CA PHE A 143 9.39 -10.13 9.11
C PHE A 143 9.13 -10.74 10.49
N LEU A 144 9.63 -11.94 10.76
CA LEU A 144 9.48 -12.57 12.07
C LEU A 144 10.14 -11.76 13.19
N ARG A 145 11.28 -11.12 12.92
CA ARG A 145 11.96 -10.27 13.90
C ARG A 145 11.20 -8.97 14.16
N LEU A 146 10.48 -8.46 13.17
CA LEU A 146 9.75 -7.19 13.19
C LEU A 146 8.23 -7.40 13.41
N GLU A 147 7.78 -8.60 13.78
CA GLU A 147 6.37 -8.97 13.86
C GLU A 147 5.54 -7.98 14.68
N ARG A 148 6.06 -7.59 15.86
CA ARG A 148 5.38 -6.61 16.74
C ARG A 148 5.41 -5.20 16.17
N ASP A 149 6.45 -4.85 15.43
CA ASP A 149 6.53 -3.56 14.76
C ASP A 149 5.45 -3.44 13.68
N PHE A 150 4.93 -4.54 13.13
CA PHE A 150 3.79 -4.49 12.20
C PHE A 150 2.45 -4.18 12.87
N ASP A 151 2.31 -4.27 14.19
CA ASP A 151 1.04 -4.01 14.91
C ASP A 151 0.49 -2.59 14.64
N GLN A 152 1.37 -1.64 14.32
CA GLN A 152 0.99 -0.29 13.92
C GLN A 152 0.11 -0.23 12.65
N HIS A 153 0.20 -1.23 11.76
CA HIS A 153 -0.63 -1.30 10.55
C HIS A 153 -2.09 -1.55 10.89
N THR A 154 -2.37 -2.32 11.95
CA THR A 154 -3.75 -2.57 12.41
C THR A 154 -4.41 -1.26 12.83
N ARG A 155 -3.68 -0.40 13.55
CA ARG A 155 -4.17 0.93 13.95
C ARG A 155 -4.31 1.85 12.75
N TYR A 156 -3.33 1.87 11.86
CA TYR A 156 -3.38 2.68 10.65
C TYR A 156 -4.60 2.36 9.79
N CYS A 157 -4.92 1.08 9.61
CA CYS A 157 -6.09 0.64 8.86
C CYS A 157 -7.42 1.15 9.46
N GLN A 158 -7.50 1.38 10.77
CA GLN A 158 -8.69 1.95 11.40
C GLN A 158 -8.76 3.45 11.16
N SER A 159 -7.63 4.15 11.37
CA SER A 159 -7.52 5.59 11.13
C SER A 159 -7.78 5.95 9.67
N GLU A 160 -7.31 5.15 8.73
CA GLU A 160 -7.50 5.34 7.28
C GLU A 160 -8.99 5.30 6.91
N GLN A 161 -9.75 4.34 7.43
CA GLN A 161 -11.19 4.25 7.20
C GLN A 161 -11.95 5.47 7.76
N GLU A 162 -11.52 5.98 8.91
CA GLU A 162 -12.10 7.19 9.52
C GLU A 162 -11.76 8.43 8.69
N ALA A 163 -10.52 8.54 8.20
CA ALA A 163 -10.06 9.61 7.34
C ALA A 163 -10.84 9.65 6.02
N GLN A 164 -11.05 8.50 5.35
CA GLN A 164 -11.86 8.42 4.13
C GLN A 164 -13.30 8.91 4.36
N LYS A 165 -13.94 8.51 5.46
CA LYS A 165 -15.28 8.98 5.83
C LYS A 165 -15.29 10.49 6.08
N LEU A 166 -14.27 11.00 6.76
CA LEU A 166 -14.14 12.44 7.02
C LEU A 166 -14.01 13.23 5.72
N LEU A 167 -13.15 12.80 4.80
CA LEU A 167 -12.98 13.45 3.49
C LEU A 167 -14.25 13.38 2.64
N ALA A 168 -15.02 12.30 2.72
CA ALA A 168 -16.29 12.16 2.01
C ALA A 168 -17.37 13.13 2.52
N VAL A 169 -17.39 13.41 3.82
CA VAL A 169 -18.41 14.26 4.45
C VAL A 169 -17.99 15.73 4.48
N ASN A 170 -16.71 16.01 4.69
CA ASN A 170 -16.18 17.36 4.86
C ASN A 170 -15.64 17.92 3.54
N GLU A 171 -16.55 18.50 2.74
CA GLU A 171 -16.22 19.05 1.42
C GLU A 171 -15.16 20.15 1.49
N GLN A 172 -15.13 20.97 2.54
CA GLN A 172 -14.14 22.04 2.68
C GLN A 172 -12.72 21.47 2.80
N VAL A 173 -12.54 20.44 3.64
CA VAL A 173 -11.24 19.78 3.82
C VAL A 173 -10.84 19.06 2.55
N ARG A 174 -11.77 18.32 1.91
CA ARG A 174 -11.51 17.63 0.65
C ARG A 174 -11.07 18.59 -0.45
N ARG A 175 -11.82 19.67 -0.70
CA ARG A 175 -11.46 20.68 -1.71
C ARG A 175 -10.12 21.33 -1.43
N TYR A 176 -9.80 21.60 -0.16
CA TYR A 176 -8.49 22.16 0.20
C TYR A 176 -7.34 21.25 -0.26
N PHE A 177 -7.44 19.95 -0.02
CA PHE A 177 -6.41 19.00 -0.44
C PHE A 177 -6.41 18.76 -1.95
N GLU A 178 -7.56 18.81 -2.63
CA GLU A 178 -7.63 18.76 -4.11
C GLU A 178 -6.92 19.98 -4.73
N ASP A 179 -7.21 21.19 -4.24
CA ASP A 179 -6.58 22.44 -4.70
C ASP A 179 -5.08 22.45 -4.38
N TYR A 180 -4.70 21.96 -3.19
CA TYR A 180 -3.30 21.88 -2.79
C TYR A 180 -2.52 20.84 -3.62
N GLY A 181 -3.09 19.65 -3.84
CA GLY A 181 -2.52 18.62 -4.71
C GLY A 181 -2.27 19.15 -6.12
N ALA A 182 -3.24 19.86 -6.70
CA ALA A 182 -3.08 20.52 -7.99
C ALA A 182 -1.96 21.59 -7.96
N SER A 183 -1.74 22.28 -6.84
CA SER A 183 -0.68 23.28 -6.71
C SER A 183 0.74 22.70 -6.66
N ILE A 184 0.87 21.44 -6.23
CA ILE A 184 2.15 20.70 -6.18
C ILE A 184 2.30 19.72 -7.35
N ASP A 185 1.41 19.78 -8.34
CA ASP A 185 1.34 18.86 -9.50
C ASP A 185 1.20 17.38 -9.10
N ASP A 186 0.46 17.11 -8.02
CA ASP A 186 0.09 15.75 -7.61
C ASP A 186 -1.21 15.34 -8.33
N ASP A 187 -1.11 14.35 -9.22
CA ASP A 187 -2.23 13.82 -9.98
C ASP A 187 -2.96 12.67 -9.27
N LYS A 188 -2.54 12.33 -8.03
CA LYS A 188 -3.16 11.28 -7.22
C LYS A 188 -4.51 11.77 -6.66
N SER A 189 -5.58 11.08 -7.05
CA SER A 189 -6.94 11.31 -6.52
C SER A 189 -7.07 10.93 -5.05
N LEU A 190 -7.77 11.75 -4.26
CA LEU A 190 -8.07 11.50 -2.83
C LEU A 190 -9.16 10.45 -2.59
N THR A 191 -9.91 10.05 -3.62
CA THR A 191 -10.90 8.96 -3.54
C THR A 191 -10.37 7.70 -4.24
N GLU A 192 -10.45 6.56 -3.55
CA GLU A 192 -10.26 5.21 -4.15
C GLU A 192 -11.39 4.82 -5.12
#